data_AF-A0A7W4V9G1-F1
#
_entry.id   AF-A0A7W4V9G1-F1
#
_cell.length_a   1.000
_cell.length_b   1.000
_cell.length_c   1.000
_cell.angle_alpha   90.00
_cell.angle_beta   90.00
_cell.angle_gamma   90.00
#
_symmetry.space_group_name_H-M   'P 1'
#
loop_
_entity.id
_entity.type
_entity.pdbx_description
1 polymer ?
#
loop_
_entity_poly.entity_id
_entity_poly.type
_entity_poly.pdbx_seq_one_letter_code
_entity_poly.pdbx_strand_id
1 'polypeptide(L)'
;MTASSNASKRKPALPGAGPAAAQQGSRPVVAYGCETLDEGDSHHGMTLANIARKVAWIAGLPFAGGYAAPAAGRPAPYLVPAQTLVGRELAATLGVQGEDDLFGGVVPYAFVATKAITHGLVEPGAAAPRGWSEAFVRRVVGATLPGFTAFSLGDARTAALRLLTLGPVRLKDTGGVGGLGQRVVDGEAALEEALAALAPEEVERDGLVVERDLRAPQTYSVGKVVLAGLEASYCGTQGLTENNRGQKVYGGSTLTVVRGGFDALLQHPFDARILAAVRAAMVYHEAALACYGEGGGMVLSRCNYDVAFGAPAGSADGGQMFCGVLEQSWRVGGATGAELVALTALRDDPERTRVVASTREVYGNDVRVPEDAEIYYQGEDRHVGPLTKYARLEPESDGNA
;
A
#
# COMPACT_ATOMS: atom_id res chain seq x y z
N MET A 1 16.60 -32.21 41.64
CA MET A 1 17.35 -31.14 40.93
C MET A 1 17.88 -31.72 39.63
N THR A 2 17.07 -31.68 38.58
CA THR A 2 17.42 -32.16 37.24
C THR A 2 17.35 -30.95 36.32
N ALA A 3 18.52 -30.44 35.95
CA ALA A 3 18.66 -29.39 34.96
C ALA A 3 18.34 -29.99 33.58
N SER A 4 17.25 -29.52 32.96
CA SER A 4 16.98 -29.80 31.55
C SER A 4 17.37 -28.56 30.76
N SER A 5 18.35 -28.73 29.87
CA SER A 5 18.86 -27.69 28.98
C SER A 5 17.78 -27.27 27.98
N ASN A 6 17.38 -26.00 28.05
CA ASN A 6 16.57 -25.37 27.01
C ASN A 6 17.48 -25.03 25.83
N ALA A 7 17.54 -25.93 24.85
CA ALA A 7 18.11 -25.60 23.54
C ALA A 7 17.18 -24.61 22.85
N SER A 8 17.56 -23.33 22.86
CA SER A 8 16.92 -22.27 22.08
C SER A 8 16.90 -22.65 20.60
N LYS A 9 15.75 -23.10 20.11
CA LYS A 9 15.49 -23.25 18.67
C LYS A 9 15.43 -21.83 18.10
N ARG A 10 16.45 -21.43 17.34
CA ARG A 10 16.46 -20.17 16.59
C ARG A 10 15.22 -20.11 15.69
N LYS A 11 14.47 -19.02 15.80
CA LYS A 11 13.36 -18.72 14.88
C LYS A 11 13.88 -18.65 13.44
N PRO A 12 13.11 -19.09 12.44
CA PRO A 12 13.50 -18.98 11.05
C PRO A 12 13.59 -17.48 10.70
N ALA A 13 14.82 -16.98 10.64
CA ALA A 13 15.07 -15.73 9.95
C ALA A 13 14.67 -15.90 8.49
N LEU A 14 14.22 -14.82 7.84
CA LEU A 14 14.19 -14.75 6.37
C LEU A 14 15.46 -15.41 5.84
N PRO A 15 15.38 -16.27 4.81
CA PRO A 15 16.54 -17.03 4.34
C PRO A 15 17.71 -16.06 4.24
N GLY A 16 18.71 -16.28 5.09
CA GLY A 16 19.93 -15.48 5.05
C GLY A 16 20.43 -15.53 3.61
N ALA A 17 21.11 -14.47 3.17
CA ALA A 17 21.83 -14.51 1.91
C ALA A 17 22.89 -15.62 2.00
N GLY A 18 22.49 -16.87 1.79
CA GLY A 18 23.39 -17.92 1.39
C GLY A 18 23.97 -17.42 0.07
N PRO A 19 25.29 -17.45 -0.12
CA PRO A 19 25.87 -17.08 -1.38
C PRO A 19 25.45 -18.15 -2.39
N ALA A 20 24.30 -17.97 -3.03
CA ALA A 20 24.22 -18.31 -4.43
C ALA A 20 25.30 -17.43 -5.04
N ALA A 21 26.50 -18.00 -5.23
CA ALA A 21 27.60 -17.34 -5.87
C ALA A 21 27.02 -16.68 -7.12
N ALA A 22 26.94 -15.35 -7.12
CA ALA A 22 26.33 -14.62 -8.21
C ALA A 22 27.00 -15.11 -9.48
N GLN A 23 26.28 -15.90 -10.30
CA GLN A 23 26.81 -16.29 -11.58
C GLN A 23 27.13 -14.98 -12.30
N GLN A 24 28.39 -14.81 -12.67
CA GLN A 24 28.84 -13.61 -13.37
C GLN A 24 27.91 -13.42 -14.58
N GLY A 25 27.11 -12.35 -14.56
CA GLY A 25 26.11 -12.04 -15.60
C GLY A 25 24.64 -12.15 -15.20
N SER A 26 24.28 -12.68 -14.03
CA SER A 26 22.89 -12.72 -13.56
C SER A 26 22.37 -11.33 -13.15
N ARG A 27 21.10 -11.04 -13.50
CA ARG A 27 20.37 -9.82 -13.12
C ARG A 27 20.18 -9.76 -11.60
N PRO A 28 20.69 -8.75 -10.88
CA PRO A 28 20.49 -8.65 -9.44
C PRO A 28 19.18 -7.95 -9.08
N VAL A 29 18.65 -8.25 -7.89
CA VAL A 29 17.64 -7.44 -7.22
C VAL A 29 18.31 -6.37 -6.36
N VAL A 30 17.84 -5.13 -6.44
CA VAL A 30 18.35 -4.00 -5.64
C VAL A 30 17.21 -3.19 -5.05
N ALA A 31 17.42 -2.66 -3.84
CA ALA A 31 16.51 -1.70 -3.23
C ALA A 31 16.82 -0.28 -3.76
N TYR A 32 15.80 0.51 -4.10
CA TYR A 32 15.99 1.85 -4.68
C TYR A 32 15.32 2.95 -3.83
N GLY A 33 15.99 4.10 -3.70
CA GLY A 33 15.39 5.30 -3.09
C GLY A 33 15.23 5.24 -1.57
N CYS A 34 16.09 4.51 -0.86
CA CYS A 34 16.11 4.46 0.61
C CYS A 34 17.52 4.71 1.12
N GLU A 35 17.76 5.87 1.71
CA GLU A 35 19.07 6.27 2.24
C GLU A 35 19.44 5.47 3.50
N THR A 36 18.44 5.08 4.29
CA THR A 36 18.63 4.37 5.56
C THR A 36 18.64 2.85 5.41
N LEU A 37 18.86 2.34 4.19
CA LEU A 37 18.86 0.90 3.91
C LEU A 37 19.90 0.18 4.78
N ASP A 38 19.49 -0.92 5.39
CA ASP A 38 20.32 -1.72 6.32
C ASP A 38 20.81 -0.96 7.59
N GLU A 39 20.31 0.24 7.87
CA GLU A 39 20.54 0.92 9.16
C GLU A 39 19.65 0.29 10.25
N GLY A 40 20.25 -0.33 11.26
CA GLY A 40 19.53 -1.17 12.25
C GLY A 40 18.48 -0.43 13.09
N ASP A 41 18.60 0.88 13.25
CA ASP A 41 17.67 1.77 13.93
C ASP A 41 16.71 2.49 12.96
N SER A 42 16.69 2.10 11.68
CA SER A 42 15.67 2.48 10.69
C SER A 42 14.81 1.29 10.34
N HIS A 43 13.60 1.25 10.89
CA HIS A 43 12.68 0.18 10.59
C HIS A 43 12.24 0.18 9.12
N HIS A 44 12.15 1.36 8.48
CA HIS A 44 11.84 1.48 7.05
C HIS A 44 12.95 0.87 6.19
N GLY A 45 14.21 1.21 6.48
CA GLY A 45 15.37 0.71 5.73
C GLY A 45 15.58 -0.80 5.89
N MET A 46 15.52 -1.29 7.11
CA MET A 46 15.61 -2.73 7.40
C MET A 46 14.45 -3.53 6.78
N THR A 47 13.22 -3.01 6.87
CA THR A 47 12.04 -3.65 6.26
C THR A 47 12.20 -3.72 4.75
N LEU A 48 12.61 -2.63 4.10
CA LEU A 48 12.83 -2.61 2.64
C LEU A 48 13.91 -3.60 2.20
N ALA A 49 15.04 -3.65 2.93
CA ALA A 49 16.11 -4.61 2.63
C ALA A 49 15.61 -6.06 2.74
N ASN A 50 14.82 -6.37 3.77
CA ASN A 50 14.24 -7.70 3.97
C ASN A 50 13.17 -8.05 2.93
N ILE A 51 12.35 -7.08 2.50
CA ILE A 51 11.46 -7.23 1.34
C ILE A 51 12.27 -7.53 0.09
N ALA A 52 13.31 -6.77 -0.20
CA ALA A 52 14.13 -6.97 -1.39
C ALA A 52 14.86 -8.32 -1.39
N ARG A 53 15.35 -8.79 -0.24
CA ARG A 53 15.91 -10.15 -0.08
C ARG A 53 14.87 -11.22 -0.39
N LYS A 54 13.65 -11.07 0.12
CA LYS A 54 12.57 -12.04 -0.10
C LYS A 54 12.11 -12.03 -1.56
N VAL A 55 11.99 -10.86 -2.19
CA VAL A 55 11.73 -10.72 -3.63
C VAL A 55 12.80 -11.45 -4.45
N ALA A 56 14.09 -11.22 -4.14
CA ALA A 56 15.20 -11.88 -4.81
C ALA A 56 15.13 -13.41 -4.68
N TRP A 57 14.82 -13.90 -3.48
CA TRP A 57 14.64 -15.33 -3.23
C TRP A 57 13.44 -15.94 -3.96
N ILE A 58 12.31 -15.23 -4.05
CA ILE A 58 11.15 -15.68 -4.84
C ILE A 58 11.52 -15.76 -6.32
N ALA A 59 12.21 -14.74 -6.83
CA ALA A 59 12.62 -14.64 -8.23
C ALA A 59 13.81 -15.53 -8.63
N GLY A 60 14.49 -16.16 -7.68
CA GLY A 60 15.72 -16.91 -7.95
C GLY A 60 16.89 -16.03 -8.40
N LEU A 61 16.92 -14.77 -7.99
CA LEU A 61 17.92 -13.77 -8.34
C LEU A 61 18.80 -13.42 -7.12
N PRO A 62 20.05 -12.98 -7.32
CA PRO A 62 20.88 -12.49 -6.22
C PRO A 62 20.40 -11.11 -5.73
N PHE A 63 20.36 -10.90 -4.41
CA PHE A 63 20.18 -9.57 -3.83
C PHE A 63 21.52 -8.85 -3.72
N ALA A 64 21.60 -7.60 -4.21
CA ALA A 64 22.84 -6.83 -4.27
C ALA A 64 22.81 -5.54 -3.42
N GLY A 65 21.90 -5.43 -2.45
CA GLY A 65 21.82 -4.27 -1.56
C GLY A 65 21.09 -3.07 -2.18
N GLY A 66 21.52 -1.87 -1.81
CA GLY A 66 20.99 -0.62 -2.36
C GLY A 66 21.44 -0.39 -3.80
N TYR A 67 20.61 0.31 -4.57
CA TYR A 67 20.90 0.64 -5.95
C TYR A 67 22.19 1.43 -6.07
N ALA A 68 23.11 0.91 -6.87
CA ALA A 68 24.25 1.61 -7.41
C ALA A 68 24.17 1.54 -8.94
N ALA A 69 24.53 2.62 -9.63
CA ALA A 69 24.51 2.65 -11.09
C ALA A 69 25.35 1.48 -11.64
N PRO A 70 24.76 0.61 -12.50
CA PRO A 70 25.47 -0.56 -12.99
C PRO A 70 26.65 -0.13 -13.87
N ALA A 71 27.76 -0.86 -13.76
CA ALA A 71 28.88 -0.70 -14.69
C ALA A 71 28.42 -0.97 -16.13
N ALA A 72 29.04 -0.28 -17.10
CA ALA A 72 28.70 -0.43 -18.51
C ALA A 72 28.73 -1.90 -18.96
N GLY A 73 27.70 -2.33 -19.70
CA GLY A 73 27.56 -3.69 -20.22
C GLY A 73 26.96 -4.72 -19.25
N ARG A 74 26.56 -4.34 -18.03
CA ARG A 74 25.79 -5.21 -17.12
C ARG A 74 24.28 -5.09 -17.37
N PRO A 75 23.49 -6.17 -17.16
CA PRO A 75 22.04 -6.10 -17.27
C PRO A 75 21.46 -5.13 -16.23
N ALA A 76 20.36 -4.45 -16.59
CA ALA A 76 19.62 -3.60 -15.67
C ALA A 76 19.10 -4.45 -14.49
N PRO A 77 19.19 -3.94 -13.24
CA PRO A 77 18.73 -4.70 -12.08
C PRO A 77 17.20 -4.83 -12.06
N TYR A 78 16.69 -5.76 -11.26
CA TYR A 78 15.29 -5.79 -10.86
C TYR A 78 15.12 -4.91 -9.62
N LEU A 79 14.21 -3.94 -9.65
CA LEU A 79 14.13 -2.90 -8.62
C LEU A 79 13.09 -3.20 -7.54
N VAL A 80 13.41 -2.89 -6.29
CA VAL A 80 12.44 -2.82 -5.19
C VAL A 80 12.47 -1.38 -4.66
N PRO A 81 11.67 -0.48 -5.23
CA PRO A 81 11.72 0.92 -4.86
C PRO A 81 10.98 1.19 -3.55
N ALA A 82 11.52 2.07 -2.72
CA ALA A 82 10.91 2.51 -1.48
C ALA A 82 9.61 3.28 -1.70
N GLN A 83 9.53 4.02 -2.81
CA GLN A 83 8.38 4.79 -3.26
C GLN A 83 8.01 4.41 -4.70
N THR A 84 6.78 4.71 -5.12
CA THR A 84 6.38 4.56 -6.52
C THR A 84 7.26 5.47 -7.37
N LEU A 85 7.82 4.93 -8.46
CA LEU A 85 8.69 5.71 -9.34
C LEU A 85 7.86 6.72 -10.12
N VAL A 86 8.33 7.96 -10.20
CA VAL A 86 7.62 9.04 -10.89
C VAL A 86 8.38 9.41 -12.17
N GLY A 87 7.68 9.33 -13.29
CA GLY A 87 8.16 9.75 -14.61
C GLY A 87 8.77 8.61 -15.43
N ARG A 88 8.42 8.57 -16.71
CA ARG A 88 8.95 7.60 -17.69
C ARG A 88 10.47 7.71 -17.87
N GLU A 89 11.01 8.92 -17.81
CA GLU A 89 12.44 9.19 -18.00
C GLU A 89 13.29 8.55 -16.90
N LEU A 90 12.85 8.68 -15.65
CA LEU A 90 13.51 8.03 -14.51
C LEU A 90 13.41 6.51 -14.62
N ALA A 91 12.21 5.98 -14.91
CA ALA A 91 12.01 4.54 -15.10
C ALA A 91 12.93 3.98 -16.19
N ALA A 92 13.02 4.64 -17.34
CA ALA A 92 13.91 4.25 -18.44
C ALA A 92 15.38 4.30 -18.05
N THR A 93 15.81 5.33 -17.31
CA THR A 93 17.20 5.46 -16.81
C THR A 93 17.57 4.32 -15.86
N LEU A 94 16.60 3.85 -15.07
CA LEU A 94 16.77 2.71 -14.17
C LEU A 94 16.57 1.34 -14.85
N GLY A 95 16.26 1.32 -16.14
CA GLY A 95 16.06 0.11 -16.93
C GLY A 95 14.71 -0.57 -16.74
N VAL A 96 13.69 0.15 -16.25
CA VAL A 96 12.32 -0.35 -16.10
C VAL A 96 11.55 -0.17 -17.41
N GLN A 97 11.13 -1.28 -18.02
CA GLN A 97 10.32 -1.34 -19.24
C GLN A 97 8.92 -1.90 -18.97
N GLY A 98 8.78 -2.79 -17.99
CA GLY A 98 7.51 -3.42 -17.63
C GLY A 98 7.48 -4.02 -16.24
N GLU A 99 6.44 -4.81 -15.96
CA GLU A 99 6.18 -5.40 -14.64
C GLU A 99 7.27 -6.38 -14.20
N ASP A 100 8.02 -6.95 -15.15
CA ASP A 100 9.15 -7.85 -14.90
C ASP A 100 10.44 -7.14 -14.46
N ASP A 101 10.42 -5.81 -14.30
CA ASP A 101 11.62 -5.02 -13.98
C ASP A 101 11.64 -4.38 -12.59
N LEU A 102 10.51 -4.41 -11.88
CA LEU A 102 10.40 -3.89 -10.53
C LEU A 102 9.36 -4.64 -9.72
N PHE A 103 9.43 -4.57 -8.39
CA PHE A 103 8.37 -4.94 -7.47
C PHE A 103 7.76 -3.68 -6.86
N GLY A 104 6.72 -3.15 -7.49
CA GLY A 104 6.15 -1.84 -7.20
C GLY A 104 5.41 -1.26 -8.40
N GLY A 105 5.53 0.05 -8.59
CA GLY A 105 4.91 0.74 -9.70
C GLY A 105 5.67 1.96 -10.20
N VAL A 106 5.38 2.33 -11.45
CA VAL A 106 5.78 3.57 -12.12
C VAL A 106 4.51 4.36 -12.40
N VAL A 107 4.55 5.68 -12.22
CA VAL A 107 3.46 6.59 -12.60
C VAL A 107 4.00 7.78 -13.39
N PRO A 108 3.20 8.38 -14.29
CA PRO A 108 3.65 9.54 -15.06
C PRO A 108 3.83 10.83 -14.24
N TYR A 109 3.02 11.01 -13.18
CA TYR A 109 2.95 12.24 -12.41
C TYR A 109 2.92 11.94 -10.91
N ALA A 110 3.55 12.79 -10.09
CA ALA A 110 3.69 12.53 -8.66
C ALA A 110 2.34 12.38 -7.94
N PHE A 111 1.35 13.22 -8.25
CA PHE A 111 0.02 13.16 -7.64
C PHE A 111 -0.72 11.83 -7.90
N VAL A 112 -0.36 11.11 -8.97
CA VAL A 112 -0.94 9.80 -9.32
C VAL A 112 -0.49 8.73 -8.32
N ALA A 113 0.70 8.90 -7.73
CA ALA A 113 1.22 8.05 -6.67
C ALA A 113 0.66 8.39 -5.26
N THR A 114 -0.24 9.37 -5.13
CA THR A 114 -0.80 9.78 -3.84
C THR A 114 -2.32 9.61 -3.81
N LYS A 115 -2.96 10.00 -2.69
CA LYS A 115 -4.42 10.02 -2.57
C LYS A 115 -5.09 11.06 -3.46
N ALA A 116 -4.33 12.05 -3.95
CA ALA A 116 -4.84 13.18 -4.72
C ALA A 116 -5.59 12.73 -5.98
N ILE A 117 -5.18 11.63 -6.60
CA ILE A 117 -5.84 11.08 -7.79
C ILE A 117 -7.29 10.62 -7.55
N THR A 118 -7.68 10.31 -6.31
CA THR A 118 -8.89 9.54 -5.98
C THR A 118 -10.19 10.24 -6.40
N HIS A 119 -10.27 11.57 -6.27
CA HIS A 119 -11.51 12.33 -6.42
C HIS A 119 -11.41 13.38 -7.52
N GLY A 120 -12.57 13.85 -7.98
CA GLY A 120 -12.67 14.95 -8.93
C GLY A 120 -12.39 16.32 -8.30
N LEU A 121 -12.25 17.33 -9.15
CA LEU A 121 -12.17 18.72 -8.69
C LEU A 121 -13.56 19.24 -8.28
N VAL A 122 -13.59 20.30 -7.48
CA VAL A 122 -14.85 20.88 -6.99
C VAL A 122 -15.73 21.43 -8.13
N GLU A 123 -15.13 21.90 -9.22
CA GLU A 123 -15.84 22.37 -10.40
C GLU A 123 -14.95 22.35 -11.65
N PRO A 124 -15.54 22.39 -12.86
CA PRO A 124 -14.77 22.47 -14.09
C PRO A 124 -13.87 23.72 -14.11
N GLY A 125 -12.58 23.53 -14.35
CA GLY A 125 -11.61 24.63 -14.42
C GLY A 125 -10.98 25.03 -13.08
N ALA A 126 -11.33 24.39 -11.97
CA ALA A 126 -10.59 24.52 -10.71
C ALA A 126 -9.12 24.12 -10.88
N ALA A 127 -8.27 24.57 -9.94
CA ALA A 127 -6.83 24.33 -10.02
C ALA A 127 -6.51 22.83 -10.01
N ALA A 128 -5.59 22.41 -10.88
CA ALA A 128 -5.16 21.02 -10.99
C ALA A 128 -3.72 20.89 -11.51
N PRO A 129 -2.99 19.85 -11.11
CA PRO A 129 -1.65 19.60 -11.60
C PRO A 129 -1.67 19.17 -13.07
N ARG A 130 -0.54 19.37 -13.74
CA ARG A 130 -0.32 18.84 -15.10
C ARG A 130 -0.57 17.33 -15.09
N GLY A 131 -1.33 16.85 -16.07
CA GLY A 131 -1.64 15.43 -16.22
C GLY A 131 -2.91 14.98 -15.50
N TRP A 132 -3.65 15.90 -14.88
CA TRP A 132 -4.96 15.61 -14.31
C TRP A 132 -5.92 15.03 -15.37
N SER A 133 -6.58 13.91 -15.05
CA SER A 133 -7.45 13.21 -15.98
C SER A 133 -8.90 13.23 -15.48
N GLU A 134 -9.70 14.14 -16.05
CA GLU A 134 -11.15 14.13 -15.88
C GLU A 134 -11.79 12.81 -16.33
N ALA A 135 -11.12 12.10 -17.26
CA ALA A 135 -11.55 10.81 -17.74
C ALA A 135 -11.32 9.70 -16.71
N PHE A 136 -10.29 9.81 -15.87
CA PHE A 136 -10.10 8.92 -14.71
C PHE A 136 -11.21 9.15 -13.69
N VAL A 137 -11.42 10.42 -13.31
CA VAL A 137 -12.43 10.83 -12.33
C VAL A 137 -13.80 10.28 -12.71
N ARG A 138 -14.24 10.47 -13.96
CA ARG A 138 -15.54 9.94 -14.43
C ARG A 138 -15.66 8.42 -14.33
N ARG A 139 -14.58 7.67 -14.47
CA ARG A 139 -14.59 6.20 -14.40
C ARG A 139 -14.66 5.68 -12.97
N VAL A 140 -14.08 6.40 -12.02
CA VAL A 140 -14.04 5.97 -10.61
C VAL A 140 -15.25 6.44 -9.79
N VAL A 141 -16.15 7.25 -10.37
CA VAL A 141 -17.43 7.59 -9.74
C VAL A 141 -18.18 6.30 -9.36
N GLY A 142 -18.56 6.20 -8.08
CA GLY A 142 -19.23 5.03 -7.52
C GLY A 142 -18.29 3.91 -7.05
N ALA A 143 -16.99 3.99 -7.37
CA ALA A 143 -15.93 3.14 -6.80
C ALA A 143 -15.15 3.85 -5.69
N THR A 144 -15.38 5.15 -5.46
CA THR A 144 -14.82 5.95 -4.37
C THR A 144 -15.92 6.50 -3.47
N LEU A 145 -15.55 6.99 -2.28
CA LEU A 145 -16.50 7.75 -1.45
C LEU A 145 -16.84 9.09 -2.13
N PRO A 146 -17.99 9.71 -1.81
CA PRO A 146 -18.24 11.06 -2.28
C PRO A 146 -17.17 12.01 -1.74
N GLY A 147 -16.48 12.71 -2.64
CA GLY A 147 -15.31 13.51 -2.30
C GLY A 147 -14.80 14.36 -3.45
N PHE A 148 -13.83 15.20 -3.11
CA PHE A 148 -13.12 16.08 -4.02
C PHE A 148 -11.63 16.10 -3.67
N THR A 149 -10.80 16.41 -4.66
CA THR A 149 -9.41 16.82 -4.46
C THR A 149 -9.30 18.30 -4.81
N ALA A 150 -8.67 19.09 -3.94
CA ALA A 150 -8.45 20.52 -4.13
C ALA A 150 -6.96 20.85 -4.14
N PHE A 151 -6.55 21.74 -5.04
CA PHE A 151 -5.18 22.27 -5.13
C PHE A 151 -5.12 23.77 -4.75
N SER A 152 -6.15 24.25 -4.06
CA SER A 152 -6.18 25.57 -3.44
C SER A 152 -7.02 25.53 -2.18
N LEU A 153 -6.73 26.39 -1.20
CA LEU A 153 -7.54 26.50 0.02
C LEU A 153 -8.98 26.95 -0.28
N GLY A 154 -9.18 27.79 -1.31
CA GLY A 154 -10.51 28.23 -1.73
C GLY A 154 -11.37 27.10 -2.29
N ASP A 155 -10.79 26.25 -3.13
CA ASP A 155 -11.47 25.07 -3.68
C ASP A 155 -11.74 24.04 -2.58
N ALA A 156 -10.78 23.84 -1.66
CA ALA A 156 -10.94 22.95 -0.52
C ALA A 156 -12.10 23.39 0.39
N ARG A 157 -12.18 24.69 0.69
CA ARG A 157 -13.28 25.30 1.44
C ARG A 157 -14.62 25.05 0.75
N THR A 158 -14.70 25.32 -0.54
CA THR A 158 -15.92 25.14 -1.33
C THR A 158 -16.37 23.68 -1.36
N ALA A 159 -15.43 22.76 -1.59
CA ALA A 159 -15.68 21.32 -1.59
C ALA A 159 -16.19 20.83 -0.23
N ALA A 160 -15.53 21.24 0.85
CA ALA A 160 -15.89 20.85 2.21
C ALA A 160 -17.26 21.40 2.62
N LEU A 161 -17.56 22.67 2.34
CA LEU A 161 -18.87 23.26 2.61
C LEU A 161 -20.00 22.53 1.86
N ARG A 162 -19.78 22.14 0.59
CA ARG A 162 -20.75 21.33 -0.16
C ARG A 162 -21.00 19.97 0.51
N LEU A 163 -19.95 19.26 0.90
CA LEU A 163 -20.07 17.95 1.53
C LEU A 163 -20.60 18.00 2.97
N LEU A 164 -20.34 19.08 3.71
CA LEU A 164 -20.85 19.30 5.08
C LEU A 164 -22.38 19.37 5.13
N THR A 165 -23.04 19.78 4.04
CA THR A 165 -24.51 19.73 3.93
C THR A 165 -25.08 18.31 4.06
N LEU A 166 -24.26 17.29 3.83
CA LEU A 166 -24.63 15.88 3.96
C LEU A 166 -24.21 15.31 5.34
N GLY A 167 -23.34 15.99 6.10
CA GLY A 167 -22.75 15.53 7.37
C GLY A 167 -21.21 15.69 7.43
N PRO A 168 -20.55 15.14 8.47
CA PRO A 168 -19.10 15.33 8.68
C PRO A 168 -18.23 14.90 7.49
N VAL A 169 -17.13 15.62 7.32
CA VAL A 169 -16.17 15.43 6.22
C VAL A 169 -14.78 15.18 6.77
N ARG A 170 -14.01 14.39 6.05
CA ARG A 170 -12.62 14.08 6.35
C ARG A 170 -11.71 14.82 5.38
N LEU A 171 -10.82 15.62 5.94
CA LEU A 171 -9.69 16.23 5.25
C LEU A 171 -8.50 15.29 5.34
N LYS A 172 -7.82 15.02 4.22
CA LYS A 172 -6.63 14.17 4.18
C LYS A 172 -5.49 14.85 3.45
N ASP A 173 -4.36 14.95 4.12
CA ASP A 173 -3.08 15.29 3.51
C ASP A 173 -2.67 14.15 2.58
N THR A 174 -2.35 14.47 1.33
CA THR A 174 -2.13 13.45 0.30
C THR A 174 -0.82 12.68 0.49
N GLY A 175 0.16 13.27 1.20
CA GLY A 175 1.41 12.63 1.60
C GLY A 175 1.33 11.79 2.88
N GLY A 176 0.20 11.82 3.61
CA GLY A 176 0.02 11.06 4.85
C GLY A 176 0.01 9.54 4.63
N VAL A 177 0.73 8.79 5.47
CA VAL A 177 0.80 7.31 5.41
C VAL A 177 0.08 6.71 6.62
N GLY A 178 -0.67 5.62 6.41
CA GLY A 178 -1.22 4.80 7.51
C GLY A 178 -2.23 5.51 8.40
N GLY A 179 -3.04 6.43 7.84
CA GLY A 179 -4.07 7.16 8.58
C GLY A 179 -3.59 8.45 9.25
N LEU A 180 -2.28 8.74 9.26
CA LEU A 180 -1.73 10.01 9.73
C LEU A 180 -2.07 11.14 8.75
N GLY A 181 -2.19 12.38 9.25
CA GLY A 181 -2.50 13.56 8.42
C GLY A 181 -3.97 13.61 7.97
N GLN A 182 -4.89 13.12 8.80
CA GLN A 182 -6.33 13.19 8.52
C GLN A 182 -7.07 13.88 9.67
N ARG A 183 -8.04 14.73 9.33
CA ARG A 183 -8.88 15.44 10.30
C ARG A 183 -10.34 15.35 9.88
N VAL A 184 -11.22 14.97 10.80
CA VAL A 184 -12.67 15.04 10.60
C VAL A 184 -13.15 16.41 11.08
N VAL A 185 -13.96 17.08 10.26
CA VAL A 185 -14.63 18.33 10.61
C VAL A 185 -16.14 18.17 10.39
N ASP A 186 -16.93 18.68 11.32
CA ASP A 186 -18.39 18.51 11.38
C ASP A 186 -19.17 19.82 11.20
N GLY A 187 -18.47 20.93 10.94
CA GLY A 187 -19.07 22.23 10.69
C GLY A 187 -18.08 23.25 10.15
N GLU A 188 -18.60 24.41 9.76
CA GLU A 188 -17.81 25.49 9.13
C GLU A 188 -16.70 26.02 10.04
N ALA A 189 -16.94 26.21 11.34
CA ALA A 189 -15.91 26.71 12.25
C ALA A 189 -14.70 25.75 12.35
N ALA A 190 -14.95 24.45 12.49
CA ALA A 190 -13.91 23.43 12.53
C ALA A 190 -13.16 23.32 11.18
N LEU A 191 -13.87 23.53 10.07
CA LEU A 191 -13.27 23.62 8.73
C LEU A 191 -12.32 24.81 8.61
N GLU A 192 -12.73 26.02 9.03
CA GLU A 192 -11.87 27.21 8.97
C GLU A 192 -10.60 27.02 9.81
N GLU A 193 -10.72 26.46 11.02
CA GLU A 193 -9.56 26.15 11.87
C GLU A 193 -8.63 25.13 11.19
N ALA A 194 -9.19 24.11 10.53
CA ALA A 194 -8.41 23.11 9.81
C ALA A 194 -7.67 23.70 8.61
N LEU A 195 -8.33 24.51 7.79
CA LEU A 195 -7.72 25.12 6.61
C LEU A 195 -6.66 26.16 6.99
N ALA A 196 -6.87 26.92 8.09
CA ALA A 196 -5.91 27.89 8.58
C ALA A 196 -4.59 27.26 9.08
N ALA A 197 -4.59 25.96 9.39
CA ALA A 197 -3.40 25.22 9.81
C ALA A 197 -2.56 24.69 8.63
N LEU A 198 -3.07 24.77 7.40
CA LEU A 198 -2.40 24.26 6.20
C LEU A 198 -1.55 25.33 5.53
N ALA A 199 -0.39 24.94 5.00
CA ALA A 199 0.41 25.80 4.14
C ALA A 199 -0.19 25.83 2.71
N PRO A 200 -0.57 26.99 2.17
CA PRO A 200 -1.15 27.09 0.82
C PRO A 200 -0.28 26.45 -0.27
N GLU A 201 1.03 26.61 -0.17
CA GLU A 201 1.99 26.07 -1.15
C GLU A 201 2.07 24.54 -1.11
N GLU A 202 1.85 23.93 0.05
CA GLU A 202 1.77 22.47 0.18
C GLU A 202 0.47 21.94 -0.43
N VAL A 203 -0.66 22.65 -0.20
CA VAL A 203 -1.94 22.29 -0.84
C VAL A 203 -1.87 22.44 -2.35
N GLU A 204 -1.22 23.48 -2.87
CA GLU A 204 -1.02 23.65 -4.31
C GLU A 204 -0.16 22.53 -4.91
N ARG A 205 0.92 22.13 -4.22
CA ARG A 205 1.86 21.11 -4.69
C ARG A 205 1.28 19.69 -4.62
N ASP A 206 0.71 19.34 -3.46
CA ASP A 206 0.38 17.95 -3.12
C ASP A 206 -1.12 17.67 -3.19
N GLY A 207 -1.96 18.70 -3.11
CA GLY A 207 -3.41 18.59 -3.02
C GLY A 207 -3.91 18.27 -1.61
N LEU A 208 -5.18 18.57 -1.37
CA LEU A 208 -5.94 18.19 -0.18
C LEU A 208 -7.17 17.38 -0.62
N VAL A 209 -7.34 16.18 -0.07
CA VAL A 209 -8.55 15.38 -0.28
C VAL A 209 -9.60 15.76 0.75
N VAL A 210 -10.82 16.02 0.28
CA VAL A 210 -12.00 16.30 1.09
C VAL A 210 -13.07 15.28 0.74
N GLU A 211 -13.42 14.40 1.66
CA GLU A 211 -14.41 13.34 1.40
C GLU A 211 -15.37 13.13 2.57
N ARG A 212 -16.44 12.38 2.33
CA ARG A 212 -17.40 11.99 3.38
C ARG A 212 -16.73 11.12 4.44
N ASP A 213 -16.97 11.43 5.71
CA ASP A 213 -16.53 10.59 6.81
C ASP A 213 -17.45 9.37 7.00
N LEU A 214 -16.91 8.24 7.45
CA LEU A 214 -17.66 7.02 7.77
C LEU A 214 -17.58 6.72 9.26
N ARG A 215 -18.67 6.22 9.84
CA ARG A 215 -18.72 5.76 11.23
C ARG A 215 -18.14 4.36 11.35
N ALA A 216 -17.04 4.23 12.09
CA ALA A 216 -16.37 2.97 12.38
C ALA A 216 -16.26 2.05 11.13
N PRO A 217 -15.66 2.53 10.03
CA PRO A 217 -15.61 1.77 8.80
C PRO A 217 -14.74 0.52 8.98
N GLN A 218 -15.13 -0.55 8.31
CA GLN A 218 -14.23 -1.66 8.04
C GLN A 218 -13.37 -1.29 6.84
N THR A 219 -12.05 -1.37 6.97
CA THR A 219 -11.13 -1.19 5.84
C THR A 219 -10.64 -2.53 5.35
N TYR A 220 -10.67 -2.69 4.03
CA TYR A 220 -10.13 -3.83 3.31
C TYR A 220 -8.89 -3.41 2.53
N SER A 221 -7.91 -4.31 2.46
CA SER A 221 -6.81 -4.24 1.49
C SER A 221 -7.14 -5.15 0.32
N VAL A 222 -7.29 -4.58 -0.86
CA VAL A 222 -7.52 -5.31 -2.11
C VAL A 222 -6.35 -5.05 -3.05
N GLY A 223 -5.77 -6.08 -3.65
CA GLY A 223 -4.61 -5.86 -4.51
C GLY A 223 -4.26 -7.02 -5.41
N LYS A 224 -3.24 -6.78 -6.23
CA LYS A 224 -2.66 -7.72 -7.19
C LYS A 224 -1.14 -7.58 -7.17
N VAL A 225 -0.46 -8.72 -7.25
CA VAL A 225 0.99 -8.83 -7.28
C VAL A 225 1.43 -9.78 -8.39
N VAL A 226 2.45 -9.37 -9.13
CA VAL A 226 3.12 -10.09 -10.20
C VAL A 226 4.60 -10.14 -9.85
N LEU A 227 5.17 -11.34 -9.72
CA LEU A 227 6.58 -11.55 -9.41
C LEU A 227 7.06 -12.88 -9.96
N ALA A 228 8.07 -12.84 -10.83
CA ALA A 228 8.72 -14.04 -11.37
C ALA A 228 7.74 -15.05 -12.01
N GLY A 229 6.81 -14.53 -12.82
CA GLY A 229 5.77 -15.33 -13.49
C GLY A 229 4.62 -15.79 -12.57
N LEU A 230 4.68 -15.49 -11.28
CA LEU A 230 3.55 -15.68 -10.37
C LEU A 230 2.64 -14.47 -10.42
N GLU A 231 1.35 -14.69 -10.65
CA GLU A 231 0.30 -13.69 -10.50
C GLU A 231 -0.64 -14.13 -9.37
N ALA A 232 -0.92 -13.22 -8.44
CA ALA A 232 -1.86 -13.44 -7.36
C ALA A 232 -2.62 -12.16 -7.01
N SER A 233 -3.88 -12.31 -6.63
CA SER A 233 -4.74 -11.22 -6.19
C SER A 233 -5.31 -11.53 -4.81
N TYR A 234 -5.66 -10.51 -4.06
CA TYR A 234 -6.08 -10.69 -2.67
C TYR A 234 -7.13 -9.68 -2.23
N CYS A 235 -7.91 -10.10 -1.25
CA CYS A 235 -8.70 -9.21 -0.41
C CYS A 235 -8.55 -9.63 1.05
N GLY A 236 -8.44 -8.65 1.93
CA GLY A 236 -8.23 -8.88 3.35
C GLY A 236 -8.68 -7.72 4.22
N THR A 237 -8.75 -7.94 5.51
CA THR A 237 -9.10 -6.90 6.49
C THR A 237 -7.84 -6.27 7.06
N GLN A 238 -7.89 -4.96 7.28
CA GLN A 238 -6.86 -4.23 8.00
C GLN A 238 -7.16 -4.23 9.49
N GLY A 239 -6.12 -4.35 10.31
CA GLY A 239 -6.17 -4.21 11.76
C GLY A 239 -5.48 -2.93 12.21
N LEU A 240 -5.95 -2.36 13.33
CA LEU A 240 -5.29 -1.25 14.01
C LEU A 240 -4.50 -1.75 15.22
N THR A 241 -3.41 -1.07 15.53
CA THR A 241 -2.59 -1.28 16.73
C THR A 241 -2.39 0.06 17.45
N GLU A 242 -1.99 0.02 18.71
CA GLU A 242 -1.53 1.23 19.41
C GLU A 242 -0.03 1.39 19.21
N ASN A 243 0.41 2.59 18.83
CA ASN A 243 1.83 2.90 18.77
C ASN A 243 2.41 3.19 20.16
N ASN A 244 3.73 3.41 20.26
CA ASN A 244 4.41 3.75 21.52
C ASN A 244 3.96 5.09 22.16
N ARG A 245 3.06 5.84 21.51
CA ARG A 245 2.44 7.08 22.01
C ARG A 245 0.94 6.89 22.33
N GLY A 246 0.41 5.67 22.27
CA GLY A 246 -1.00 5.35 22.53
C GLY A 246 -1.97 5.72 21.39
N GLN A 247 -1.46 6.08 20.21
CA GLN A 247 -2.30 6.43 19.05
C GLN A 247 -2.64 5.17 18.26
N LYS A 248 -3.87 5.06 17.77
CA LYS A 248 -4.29 3.98 16.86
C LYS A 248 -3.68 4.21 15.48
N VAL A 249 -2.87 3.28 15.02
CA VAL A 249 -2.21 3.27 13.70
C VAL A 249 -2.44 1.93 13.01
N TYR A 250 -2.08 1.81 11.73
CA TYR A 250 -2.11 0.53 11.02
C TYR A 250 -1.27 -0.54 11.75
N GLY A 251 -1.88 -1.68 12.04
CA GLY A 251 -1.27 -2.81 12.75
C GLY A 251 -1.03 -4.05 11.89
N GLY A 252 -1.37 -3.99 10.61
CA GLY A 252 -1.24 -5.12 9.69
C GLY A 252 -2.54 -5.48 8.97
N SER A 253 -2.46 -6.48 8.09
CA SER A 253 -3.60 -7.02 7.35
C SER A 253 -3.60 -8.54 7.42
N THR A 254 -4.78 -9.16 7.34
CA THR A 254 -4.95 -10.58 7.05
C THR A 254 -5.60 -10.72 5.69
N LEU A 255 -4.90 -11.32 4.74
CA LEU A 255 -5.25 -11.40 3.32
C LEU A 255 -5.67 -12.83 2.97
N THR A 256 -6.81 -12.97 2.30
CA THR A 256 -7.10 -14.15 1.48
C THR A 256 -6.51 -13.89 0.10
N VAL A 257 -5.51 -14.67 -0.27
CA VAL A 257 -4.77 -14.53 -1.53
C VAL A 257 -5.12 -15.71 -2.42
N VAL A 258 -5.49 -15.42 -3.67
CA VAL A 258 -5.77 -16.41 -4.70
C VAL A 258 -4.78 -16.28 -5.85
N ARG A 259 -4.48 -17.40 -6.51
CA ARG A 259 -3.70 -17.41 -7.74
C ARG A 259 -4.51 -16.75 -8.88
N GLY A 260 -3.85 -15.89 -9.65
CA GLY A 260 -4.43 -15.19 -10.80
C GLY A 260 -4.85 -13.74 -10.52
N GLY A 261 -5.42 -13.11 -11.55
CA GLY A 261 -5.87 -11.71 -11.52
C GLY A 261 -7.15 -11.47 -10.71
N PHE A 262 -7.66 -10.24 -10.79
CA PHE A 262 -8.87 -9.84 -10.04
C PHE A 262 -10.11 -10.67 -10.40
N ASP A 263 -10.21 -11.19 -11.63
CA ASP A 263 -11.32 -12.08 -12.01
C ASP A 263 -11.32 -13.37 -11.20
N ALA A 264 -10.14 -13.94 -10.89
CA ALA A 264 -10.02 -15.10 -10.02
C ALA A 264 -10.40 -14.76 -8.58
N LEU A 265 -10.04 -13.56 -8.11
CA LEU A 265 -10.43 -13.06 -6.79
C LEU A 265 -11.95 -12.86 -6.67
N LEU A 266 -12.60 -12.36 -7.73
CA LEU A 266 -14.04 -12.14 -7.76
C LEU A 266 -14.85 -13.45 -7.76
N GLN A 267 -14.26 -14.55 -8.24
CA GLN A 267 -14.87 -15.89 -8.21
C GLN A 267 -14.73 -16.60 -6.85
N HIS A 268 -13.88 -16.08 -5.95
CA HIS A 268 -13.76 -16.62 -4.60
C HIS A 268 -15.07 -16.39 -3.81
N PRO A 269 -15.54 -17.36 -3.00
CA PRO A 269 -16.84 -17.31 -2.32
C PRO A 269 -16.87 -16.35 -1.13
N PHE A 270 -16.59 -15.08 -1.37
CA PHE A 270 -16.67 -14.01 -0.39
C PHE A 270 -18.11 -13.54 -0.13
N ASP A 271 -18.33 -12.94 1.05
CA ASP A 271 -19.56 -12.20 1.32
C ASP A 271 -19.76 -10.99 0.39
N ALA A 272 -20.99 -10.48 0.34
CA ALA A 272 -21.36 -9.37 -0.54
C ALA A 272 -20.55 -8.08 -0.29
N ARG A 273 -20.05 -7.86 0.93
CA ARG A 273 -19.30 -6.66 1.31
C ARG A 273 -17.89 -6.72 0.74
N ILE A 274 -17.24 -7.86 0.89
CA ILE A 274 -15.91 -8.08 0.30
C ILE A 274 -15.98 -8.04 -1.22
N LEU A 275 -16.99 -8.67 -1.83
CA LEU A 275 -17.18 -8.59 -3.28
C LEU A 275 -17.42 -7.14 -3.76
N ALA A 276 -18.10 -6.30 -2.97
CA ALA A 276 -18.23 -4.88 -3.27
C ALA A 276 -16.87 -4.16 -3.19
N ALA A 277 -16.04 -4.49 -2.19
CA ALA A 277 -14.71 -3.92 -2.07
C ALA A 277 -13.79 -4.32 -3.24
N VAL A 278 -13.83 -5.59 -3.65
CA VAL A 278 -13.09 -6.10 -4.82
C VAL A 278 -13.52 -5.36 -6.09
N ARG A 279 -14.83 -5.22 -6.34
CA ARG A 279 -15.32 -4.48 -7.51
C ARG A 279 -14.90 -3.01 -7.52
N ALA A 280 -14.95 -2.33 -6.37
CA ALA A 280 -14.50 -0.94 -6.27
C ALA A 280 -13.00 -0.81 -6.63
N ALA A 281 -12.17 -1.70 -6.09
CA ALA A 281 -10.74 -1.74 -6.41
C ALA A 281 -10.48 -2.06 -7.90
N MET A 282 -11.23 -2.99 -8.51
CA MET A 282 -11.13 -3.31 -9.94
C MET A 282 -11.43 -2.10 -10.81
N VAL A 283 -12.55 -1.42 -10.58
CA VAL A 283 -12.94 -0.20 -11.32
C VAL A 283 -11.86 0.87 -11.21
N TYR A 284 -11.31 1.07 -10.00
CA TYR A 284 -10.23 2.02 -9.77
C TYR A 284 -8.94 1.63 -10.50
N HIS A 285 -8.55 0.36 -10.44
CA HIS A 285 -7.37 -0.18 -11.12
C HIS A 285 -7.45 -0.03 -12.64
N GLU A 286 -8.56 -0.45 -13.23
CA GLU A 286 -8.82 -0.35 -14.66
C GLU A 286 -8.84 1.11 -15.11
N ALA A 287 -9.47 2.01 -14.35
CA ALA A 287 -9.46 3.43 -14.64
C ALA A 287 -8.03 4.00 -14.65
N ALA A 288 -7.20 3.61 -13.68
CA ALA A 288 -5.82 4.07 -13.59
C ALA A 288 -5.01 3.61 -14.80
N LEU A 289 -5.07 2.32 -15.15
CA LEU A 289 -4.37 1.78 -16.33
C LEU A 289 -4.90 2.39 -17.63
N ALA A 290 -6.21 2.58 -17.79
CA ALA A 290 -6.79 3.16 -18.99
C ALA A 290 -6.40 4.64 -19.20
N CYS A 291 -6.13 5.38 -18.11
CA CYS A 291 -5.85 6.82 -18.17
C CYS A 291 -4.35 7.16 -18.08
N TYR A 292 -3.57 6.30 -17.43
CA TYR A 292 -2.16 6.56 -17.14
C TYR A 292 -1.22 5.44 -17.63
N GLY A 293 -1.75 4.30 -18.09
CA GLY A 293 -1.02 3.16 -18.63
C GLY A 293 -0.45 3.44 -20.02
N GLU A 294 -1.04 2.86 -21.07
CA GLU A 294 -0.55 3.03 -22.44
C GLU A 294 -0.45 4.53 -22.82
N GLY A 295 0.67 4.94 -23.42
CA GLY A 295 0.97 6.38 -23.67
C GLY A 295 1.33 7.22 -22.43
N GLY A 296 0.82 6.88 -21.24
CA GLY A 296 1.11 7.56 -19.96
C GLY A 296 2.35 7.04 -19.22
N GLY A 297 2.59 5.73 -19.21
CA GLY A 297 3.83 5.09 -18.76
C GLY A 297 3.72 4.44 -17.41
N MET A 298 2.49 4.30 -16.92
CA MET A 298 2.21 3.57 -15.72
C MET A 298 2.47 2.08 -15.92
N VAL A 299 3.17 1.49 -14.95
CA VAL A 299 3.53 0.06 -14.89
C VAL A 299 3.26 -0.37 -13.46
N LEU A 300 2.60 -1.51 -13.25
CA LEU A 300 2.25 -2.02 -11.93
C LEU A 300 2.53 -3.52 -11.81
N SER A 301 3.66 -3.90 -11.23
CA SER A 301 3.87 -5.29 -10.79
C SER A 301 3.27 -5.54 -9.40
N ARG A 302 3.01 -4.49 -8.63
CA ARG A 302 2.31 -4.56 -7.35
C ARG A 302 1.33 -3.40 -7.21
N CYS A 303 0.11 -3.71 -6.83
CA CYS A 303 -0.87 -2.71 -6.43
C CYS A 303 -1.68 -3.13 -5.20
N ASN A 304 -2.00 -2.15 -4.36
CA ASN A 304 -2.92 -2.27 -3.24
C ASN A 304 -3.88 -1.09 -3.23
N TYR A 305 -5.13 -1.34 -2.87
CA TYR A 305 -6.19 -0.37 -2.71
C TYR A 305 -6.80 -0.53 -1.32
N ASP A 306 -6.85 0.55 -0.57
CA ASP A 306 -7.53 0.56 0.72
C ASP A 306 -8.98 0.97 0.48
N VAL A 307 -9.90 0.06 0.79
CA VAL A 307 -11.33 0.20 0.49
C VAL A 307 -12.10 0.22 1.79
N ALA A 308 -12.85 1.29 2.03
CA ALA A 308 -13.70 1.39 3.21
C ALA A 308 -15.11 0.92 2.93
N PHE A 309 -15.69 0.22 3.90
CA PHE A 309 -17.10 -0.12 3.96
C PHE A 309 -17.69 0.34 5.29
N GLY A 310 -18.74 1.15 5.25
CA GLY A 310 -19.34 1.69 6.46
C GLY A 310 -20.53 2.60 6.21
N ALA A 311 -21.28 2.88 7.26
CA ALA A 311 -22.32 3.90 7.21
C ALA A 311 -21.65 5.29 7.21
N PRO A 312 -22.13 6.25 6.42
CA PRO A 312 -21.64 7.62 6.49
C PRO A 312 -21.89 8.21 7.89
N ALA A 313 -21.01 9.13 8.28
CA ALA A 313 -21.20 9.97 9.43
C ALA A 313 -22.31 10.99 9.14
N GLY A 314 -23.26 11.11 10.07
CA GLY A 314 -24.46 11.93 9.90
C GLY A 314 -25.73 11.11 9.63
N SER A 315 -26.84 11.82 9.37
CA SER A 315 -28.18 11.24 9.22
C SER A 315 -28.79 11.45 7.83
N ALA A 316 -28.16 12.24 6.96
CA ALA A 316 -28.73 12.61 5.66
C ALA A 316 -28.95 11.42 4.72
N ASP A 317 -28.14 10.37 4.86
CA ASP A 317 -28.10 9.24 3.92
C ASP A 317 -29.02 8.07 4.33
N GLY A 318 -29.93 8.25 5.31
CA GLY A 318 -31.02 7.31 5.59
C GLY A 318 -30.62 5.86 5.92
N GLY A 319 -29.38 5.61 6.36
CA GLY A 319 -28.86 4.26 6.64
C GLY A 319 -28.20 3.57 5.44
N GLN A 320 -27.97 4.28 4.32
CA GLN A 320 -27.20 3.77 3.18
C GLN A 320 -25.77 3.39 3.61
N MET A 321 -25.28 2.25 3.15
CA MET A 321 -23.89 1.83 3.34
C MET A 321 -23.04 2.32 2.16
N PHE A 322 -21.88 2.88 2.45
CA PHE A 322 -20.90 3.27 1.44
C PHE A 322 -19.80 2.24 1.34
N CYS A 323 -19.32 2.03 0.12
CA CYS A 323 -18.17 1.20 -0.22
C CYS A 323 -17.33 1.98 -1.23
N GLY A 324 -16.07 2.26 -0.94
CA GLY A 324 -15.24 3.02 -1.86
C GLY A 324 -13.75 2.98 -1.53
N VAL A 325 -12.94 3.06 -2.58
CA VAL A 325 -11.48 3.22 -2.48
C VAL A 325 -11.18 4.55 -1.79
N LEU A 326 -10.40 4.48 -0.71
CA LEU A 326 -9.88 5.62 0.04
C LEU A 326 -8.58 6.13 -0.54
N GLU A 327 -7.72 5.20 -0.98
CA GLU A 327 -6.39 5.46 -1.50
C GLU A 327 -5.81 4.24 -2.22
N GLN A 328 -4.78 4.48 -3.04
CA GLN A 328 -3.95 3.45 -3.65
C GLN A 328 -2.55 3.42 -3.00
N SER A 329 -1.88 2.26 -3.09
CA SER A 329 -0.47 2.09 -2.80
C SER A 329 0.21 1.18 -3.84
N TRP A 330 0.96 1.79 -4.75
CA TRP A 330 1.75 1.14 -5.80
C TRP A 330 3.25 1.11 -5.48
N ARG A 331 3.59 0.96 -4.21
CA ARG A 331 4.94 0.78 -3.67
C ARG A 331 4.94 -0.34 -2.65
N VAL A 332 6.09 -0.83 -2.24
CA VAL A 332 6.16 -1.70 -1.06
C VAL A 332 5.59 -1.00 0.19
N GLY A 333 4.90 -1.76 1.05
CA GLY A 333 4.15 -1.20 2.16
C GLY A 333 3.73 -2.23 3.21
N GLY A 334 2.77 -1.84 4.06
CA GLY A 334 2.36 -2.65 5.21
C GLY A 334 1.83 -4.04 4.85
N ALA A 335 1.17 -4.19 3.70
CA ALA A 335 0.65 -5.46 3.19
C ALA A 335 1.72 -6.40 2.61
N THR A 336 2.90 -5.86 2.25
CA THR A 336 3.90 -6.57 1.43
C THR A 336 4.44 -7.85 2.06
N GLY A 337 4.58 -7.90 3.39
CA GLY A 337 5.01 -9.13 4.06
C GLY A 337 4.04 -10.30 3.80
N ALA A 338 2.73 -10.04 3.91
CA ALA A 338 1.70 -11.05 3.66
C ALA A 338 1.67 -11.48 2.19
N GLU A 339 1.84 -10.53 1.26
CA GLU A 339 1.92 -10.82 -0.19
C GLU A 339 3.08 -11.78 -0.50
N LEU A 340 4.27 -11.53 0.04
CA LEU A 340 5.46 -12.33 -0.25
C LEU A 340 5.42 -13.72 0.40
N VAL A 341 4.87 -13.84 1.61
CA VAL A 341 4.64 -15.14 2.25
C VAL A 341 3.60 -15.94 1.47
N ALA A 342 2.52 -15.30 1.00
CA ALA A 342 1.52 -15.95 0.15
C ALA A 342 2.11 -16.41 -1.19
N LEU A 343 2.86 -15.55 -1.88
CA LEU A 343 3.54 -15.91 -3.14
C LEU A 343 4.53 -17.05 -2.95
N THR A 344 5.24 -17.10 -1.82
CA THR A 344 6.12 -18.22 -1.49
C THR A 344 5.35 -19.53 -1.45
N ALA A 345 4.24 -19.56 -0.71
CA ALA A 345 3.42 -20.76 -0.58
C ALA A 345 2.80 -21.19 -1.93
N LEU A 346 2.36 -20.25 -2.75
CA LEU A 346 1.84 -20.53 -4.10
C LEU A 346 2.94 -20.99 -5.08
N ARG A 347 4.17 -20.52 -4.91
CA ARG A 347 5.31 -21.00 -5.72
C ARG A 347 5.69 -22.43 -5.35
N ASP A 348 5.75 -22.71 -4.06
CA ASP A 348 6.23 -24.00 -3.53
C ASP A 348 5.21 -25.14 -3.75
N ASP A 349 3.94 -24.79 -3.95
CA ASP A 349 2.84 -25.73 -4.21
C ASP A 349 1.99 -25.24 -5.42
N PRO A 350 2.30 -25.69 -6.66
CA PRO A 350 1.60 -25.24 -7.86
C PRO A 350 0.10 -25.56 -7.89
N GLU A 351 -0.33 -26.63 -7.23
CA GLU A 351 -1.74 -27.04 -7.12
C GLU A 351 -2.50 -26.17 -6.12
N ARG A 352 -1.78 -25.43 -5.25
CA ARG A 352 -2.41 -24.49 -4.33
C ARG A 352 -2.95 -23.29 -5.10
N THR A 353 -4.24 -23.06 -4.95
CA THR A 353 -4.97 -21.95 -5.58
C THR A 353 -5.31 -20.82 -4.62
N ARG A 354 -5.25 -21.07 -3.30
CA ARG A 354 -5.58 -20.13 -2.24
C ARG A 354 -4.65 -20.28 -1.04
N VAL A 355 -4.33 -19.16 -0.40
CA VAL A 355 -3.69 -19.10 0.93
C VAL A 355 -4.27 -17.96 1.76
N VAL A 356 -4.16 -18.08 3.07
CA VAL A 356 -4.36 -16.94 3.99
C VAL A 356 -3.00 -16.55 4.53
N ALA A 357 -2.67 -15.27 4.45
CA ALA A 357 -1.41 -14.74 4.97
C ALA A 357 -1.67 -13.44 5.71
N SER A 358 -0.89 -13.20 6.76
CA SER A 358 -0.98 -11.97 7.54
C SER A 358 0.36 -11.28 7.66
N THR A 359 0.27 -9.98 7.90
CA THR A 359 1.36 -9.11 8.27
C THR A 359 0.95 -8.38 9.53
N ARG A 360 1.91 -8.12 10.42
CA ARG A 360 1.69 -7.49 11.71
C ARG A 360 2.78 -6.46 11.96
N GLU A 361 2.35 -5.29 12.40
CA GLU A 361 3.19 -4.24 12.96
C GLU A 361 2.77 -4.01 14.40
N VAL A 362 3.67 -4.30 15.33
CA VAL A 362 3.37 -4.27 16.77
C VAL A 362 4.44 -3.43 17.47
N TYR A 363 4.00 -2.46 18.26
CA TYR A 363 4.86 -1.55 19.00
C TYR A 363 5.12 -2.06 20.43
N GLY A 364 6.29 -1.75 20.98
CA GLY A 364 6.72 -2.16 22.33
C GLY A 364 7.88 -3.16 22.34
N ASN A 365 8.45 -3.37 23.54
CA ASN A 365 9.67 -4.17 23.74
C ASN A 365 9.44 -5.69 23.80
N ASP A 366 8.25 -6.14 24.22
CA ASP A 366 7.98 -7.55 24.56
C ASP A 366 7.04 -8.24 23.56
N VAL A 367 7.18 -7.92 22.27
CA VAL A 367 6.34 -8.53 21.23
C VAL A 367 6.66 -10.01 21.10
N ARG A 368 5.67 -10.86 21.41
CA ARG A 368 5.73 -12.30 21.17
C ARG A 368 5.49 -12.61 19.70
N VAL A 369 6.57 -12.79 18.96
CA VAL A 369 6.52 -13.22 17.56
C VAL A 369 6.27 -14.73 17.48
N PRO A 370 5.28 -15.19 16.68
CA PRO A 370 5.07 -16.61 16.38
C PRO A 370 6.35 -17.30 15.88
N GLU A 371 6.51 -18.60 16.15
CA GLU A 371 7.72 -19.33 15.77
C GLU A 371 7.87 -19.52 14.25
N ASP A 372 6.76 -19.51 13.53
CA ASP A 372 6.66 -19.69 12.07
C ASP A 372 6.62 -18.37 11.30
N ALA A 373 6.73 -17.23 11.98
CA ALA A 373 6.66 -15.93 11.33
C ALA A 373 8.00 -15.48 10.73
N GLU A 374 7.93 -14.92 9.53
CA GLU A 374 9.04 -14.23 8.87
C GLU A 374 9.16 -12.80 9.43
N ILE A 375 10.28 -12.50 10.08
CA ILE A 375 10.55 -11.17 10.67
C ILE A 375 11.16 -10.24 9.62
N TYR A 376 10.51 -9.10 9.40
CA TYR A 376 11.00 -8.02 8.54
C TYR A 376 11.72 -6.92 9.31
N TYR A 377 11.34 -6.71 10.57
CA TYR A 377 12.04 -5.81 11.48
C TYR A 377 11.75 -6.21 12.93
N GLN A 378 12.77 -6.14 13.79
CA GLN A 378 12.59 -6.23 15.24
C GLN A 378 13.73 -5.45 15.89
N GLY A 379 13.39 -4.36 16.58
CA GLY A 379 14.39 -3.48 17.17
C GLY A 379 13.79 -2.16 17.67
N GLU A 380 14.68 -1.25 18.03
CA GLU A 380 14.34 0.12 18.41
C GLU A 380 14.59 1.06 17.22
N ASP A 381 13.51 1.64 16.72
CA ASP A 381 13.58 2.64 15.66
C ASP A 381 13.85 4.02 16.24
N ARG A 382 14.73 4.79 15.59
CA ARG A 382 15.16 6.12 16.04
C ARG A 382 14.04 7.15 16.18
N HIS A 383 12.89 6.95 15.53
CA HIS A 383 11.78 7.91 15.53
C HIS A 383 10.53 7.39 16.26
N VAL A 384 10.23 6.10 16.11
CA VAL A 384 9.00 5.52 16.64
C VAL A 384 9.23 4.59 17.83
N GLY A 385 10.48 4.36 18.24
CA GLY A 385 10.85 3.51 19.36
C GLY A 385 10.75 2.01 19.05
N PRO A 386 10.58 1.14 20.05
CA PRO A 386 10.58 -0.30 19.84
C PRO A 386 9.37 -0.77 19.03
N LEU A 387 9.62 -1.57 18.00
CA LEU A 387 8.58 -2.21 17.20
C LEU A 387 9.06 -3.50 16.56
N THR A 388 8.09 -4.33 16.16
CA THR A 388 8.30 -5.57 15.42
C THR A 388 7.37 -5.63 14.22
N LYS A 389 7.92 -5.96 13.05
CA LYS A 389 7.19 -6.23 11.81
C LYS A 389 7.44 -7.67 11.38
N TYR A 390 6.38 -8.44 11.21
CA TYR A 390 6.47 -9.83 10.77
C TYR A 390 5.30 -10.22 9.88
N ALA A 391 5.47 -11.30 9.10
CA ALA A 391 4.40 -11.90 8.31
C ALA A 391 4.39 -13.42 8.47
N ARG A 392 3.25 -14.05 8.22
CA ARG A 392 3.10 -15.51 8.31
C ARG A 392 1.95 -16.00 7.44
N LEU A 393 1.94 -17.30 7.16
CA LEU A 393 0.72 -17.99 6.75
C LEU A 393 -0.20 -18.13 7.96
N GLU A 394 -1.49 -17.97 7.71
CA GLU A 394 -2.53 -18.22 8.71
C GLU A 394 -3.29 -19.50 8.36
N PRO A 395 -3.96 -20.12 9.33
CA PRO A 395 -4.95 -21.15 9.06
C PRO A 395 -5.96 -20.70 8.00
N GLU A 396 -6.39 -21.62 7.13
CA GLU A 396 -7.34 -21.29 6.07
C GLU A 396 -8.70 -20.78 6.58
N SER A 397 -9.06 -21.13 7.83
CA SER A 397 -10.23 -20.66 8.58
C SER A 397 -10.19 -19.18 8.96
N ASP A 398 -8.99 -18.59 8.99
CA ASP A 398 -8.78 -17.22 9.47
C ASP A 398 -8.86 -16.20 8.33
N GLY A 399 -9.07 -16.69 7.10
CA GLY A 399 -9.42 -15.85 5.96
C GLY A 399 -10.87 -15.41 6.07
N ASN A 400 -11.18 -14.21 5.57
CA ASN A 400 -12.56 -13.79 5.39
C ASN A 400 -13.17 -14.65 4.27
N ALA A 401 -13.79 -15.78 4.60
CA ALA A 401 -14.61 -16.57 3.68
C ALA A 401 -16.06 -16.11 3.81
#